data_AF-F9DY74-F1
#
_entry.id   AF-F9DY74-F1
#
_cell.length_a   1.000
_cell.length_b   1.000
_cell.length_c   1.000
_cell.angle_alpha   90.00
_cell.angle_beta   90.00
_cell.angle_gamma   90.00
#
_symmetry.space_group_name_H-M   'P 1'
#
loop_
_entity.id
_entity.type
_entity.pdbx_description
1 polymer ?
#
loop_
_entity_poly.entity_id
_entity_poly.type
_entity_poly.pdbx_seq_one_letter_code
_entity_poly.pdbx_strand_id
1 'polypeptide(L)'
;MMEVKRMGIKRKLGALILTSIIVMSVVFLYTQQKPYSTELVMESLWDKYEVQSTGIGITDPVISIDVYDKNDIPEVEKYLKSNLSKDDLEHYEIEIFSRWS
;
A
#
# COMPACT_ATOMS: atom_id res chain seq x y z
N MET A 1 55.32 -0.19 12.92
CA MET A 1 54.61 0.93 12.24
C MET A 1 53.75 0.50 11.04
N MET A 2 54.05 -0.61 10.35
CA MET A 2 53.21 -1.13 9.23
C MET A 2 51.87 -1.79 9.67
N GLU A 3 51.81 -2.41 10.85
CA GLU A 3 50.63 -3.11 11.39
C GLU A 3 49.43 -2.19 11.67
N VAL A 4 49.67 -1.03 12.29
CA VAL A 4 48.62 -0.06 12.66
C VAL A 4 47.91 0.51 11.42
N LYS A 5 48.67 0.74 10.34
CA LYS A 5 48.13 1.23 9.06
C LYS A 5 47.19 0.20 8.41
N ARG A 6 47.48 -1.09 8.57
CA ARG A 6 46.71 -2.21 7.98
C ARG A 6 45.39 -2.46 8.72
N MET A 7 45.36 -2.33 10.05
CA MET A 7 44.13 -2.42 10.86
C MET A 7 43.13 -1.30 10.56
N GLY A 8 43.60 -0.06 10.39
CA GLY A 8 42.72 1.08 10.06
C GLY A 8 42.03 0.93 8.70
N ILE A 9 42.71 0.33 7.71
CA ILE A 9 42.15 0.06 6.38
C ILE A 9 41.07 -1.01 6.44
N LYS A 10 41.29 -2.12 7.16
CA LYS A 10 40.27 -3.18 7.35
C LYS A 10 39.01 -2.65 8.03
N ARG A 11 39.16 -1.78 9.04
CA ARG A 11 38.04 -1.15 9.76
C ARG A 11 37.25 -0.18 8.87
N LYS A 12 37.94 0.59 8.03
CA LYS A 12 37.30 1.47 7.04
C LYS A 12 36.59 0.68 5.94
N LEU A 13 37.18 -0.42 5.46
CA LEU A 13 36.58 -1.29 4.44
C LEU A 13 35.31 -1.99 4.95
N GLY A 14 35.35 -2.49 6.19
CA GLY A 14 34.18 -3.07 6.85
C GLY A 14 33.04 -2.06 7.03
N ALA A 15 33.36 -0.83 7.43
CA ALA A 15 32.38 0.26 7.51
C ALA A 15 31.76 0.59 6.14
N LEU A 16 32.54 0.57 5.07
CA LEU A 16 32.10 0.85 3.69
C LEU A 16 31.16 -0.22 3.15
N ILE A 17 31.40 -1.50 3.48
CA ILE A 17 30.51 -2.60 3.13
C ILE A 17 29.18 -2.48 3.89
N LEU A 18 29.24 -2.17 5.19
CA LEU A 18 28.03 -2.03 6.01
C LEU A 18 27.13 -0.89 5.51
N THR A 19 27.71 0.27 5.20
CA THR A 19 26.95 1.40 4.64
C THR A 19 26.40 1.07 3.26
N SER A 20 27.15 0.35 2.42
CA SER A 20 26.66 -0.10 1.11
C SER A 20 25.44 -1.03 1.23
N ILE A 21 25.44 -1.97 2.18
CA ILE A 21 24.30 -2.85 2.42
C ILE A 21 23.08 -2.05 2.88
N ILE A 22 23.24 -1.12 3.83
CA ILE A 22 22.14 -0.28 4.33
C ILE A 22 21.53 0.53 3.18
N VAL A 23 22.35 1.17 2.35
CA VAL A 23 21.89 1.96 1.21
C VAL A 23 21.14 1.08 0.21
N MET A 24 21.67 -0.11 -0.12
CA MET A 24 20.97 -1.07 -0.98
C MET A 24 19.63 -1.52 -0.40
N SER A 25 19.56 -1.79 0.90
CA SER A 25 18.31 -2.18 1.56
C SER A 25 17.25 -1.07 1.51
N VAL A 26 17.65 0.18 1.75
CA VAL A 26 16.72 1.32 1.66
C VAL A 26 16.22 1.52 0.22
N VAL A 27 17.11 1.48 -0.77
CA VAL A 27 16.74 1.59 -2.19
C VAL A 27 15.82 0.45 -2.60
N PHE A 28 16.12 -0.79 -2.18
CA PHE A 28 15.31 -1.96 -2.47
C PHE A 28 13.89 -1.85 -1.89
N LEU A 29 13.76 -1.42 -0.63
CA LEU A 29 12.46 -1.15 -0.02
C LEU A 29 11.69 -0.07 -0.77
N TYR A 30 12.36 1.00 -1.21
CA TYR A 30 11.74 2.06 -1.98
C TYR A 30 11.24 1.57 -3.34
N THR A 31 12.00 0.71 -4.03
CA THR A 31 11.58 0.12 -5.31
C THR A 31 10.43 -0.89 -5.18
N GLN A 32 10.21 -1.44 -3.99
CA GLN A 32 9.10 -2.37 -3.73
C GLN A 32 7.81 -1.68 -3.28
N GLN A 33 7.84 -0.38 -2.95
CA GLN A 33 6.59 0.34 -2.71
C GLN A 33 5.79 0.37 -4.00
N LYS A 34 4.69 -0.39 -4.04
CA LYS A 34 3.73 -0.27 -5.12
C LYS A 34 3.22 1.17 -5.11
N PRO A 35 3.26 1.89 -6.25
CA PRO A 35 2.68 3.22 -6.32
C PRO A 35 1.20 3.14 -5.96
N TYR A 36 0.67 4.22 -5.39
CA TYR A 36 -0.77 4.33 -5.12
C TYR A 36 -1.57 3.99 -6.38
N SER A 37 -2.60 3.18 -6.21
CA SER A 37 -3.66 2.98 -7.19
C SER A 37 -4.97 2.69 -6.48
N THR A 38 -6.07 3.13 -7.08
CA THR A 38 -7.45 2.82 -6.63
C THR A 38 -7.65 1.31 -6.50
N GLU A 39 -7.06 0.54 -7.40
CA GLU A 39 -7.13 -0.93 -7.38
C GLU A 39 -6.45 -1.55 -6.15
N LEU A 40 -5.34 -0.99 -5.67
CA LEU A 40 -4.70 -1.48 -4.43
C LEU A 40 -5.53 -1.15 -3.19
N VAL A 41 -6.22 0.00 -3.18
CA VAL A 41 -7.15 0.35 -2.10
C VAL A 41 -8.33 -0.63 -2.10
N MET A 42 -8.87 -0.96 -3.28
CA MET A 42 -9.92 -1.98 -3.45
C MET A 42 -9.45 -3.38 -3.02
N GLU A 43 -8.27 -3.81 -3.45
CA GLU A 43 -7.68 -5.09 -3.08
C GLU A 43 -7.55 -5.22 -1.55
N SER A 44 -7.14 -4.13 -0.88
CA SER A 44 -6.97 -4.12 0.57
C SER A 44 -8.27 -4.27 1.38
N LEU A 45 -9.44 -4.07 0.76
CA LEU A 45 -10.73 -4.30 1.42
C LEU A 45 -10.90 -5.78 1.79
N TRP A 46 -10.43 -6.69 0.93
CA TRP A 46 -10.50 -8.14 1.14
C TRP A 46 -9.70 -8.59 2.36
N ASP A 47 -8.65 -7.86 2.73
CA ASP A 47 -7.83 -8.15 3.91
C ASP A 47 -8.41 -7.56 5.21
N LYS A 48 -9.29 -6.55 5.10
CA LYS A 48 -9.74 -5.74 6.24
C LYS A 48 -11.19 -5.97 6.63
N TYR A 49 -12.03 -6.33 5.66
CA TYR A 49 -13.48 -6.40 5.80
C TYR A 49 -14.02 -7.66 5.14
N GLU A 50 -15.19 -8.12 5.59
CA GLU A 50 -15.89 -9.22 4.95
C GLU A 50 -16.66 -8.70 3.72
N VAL A 51 -15.92 -8.52 2.63
CA VAL A 51 -16.49 -8.16 1.32
C VAL A 51 -16.81 -9.40 0.48
N GLN A 52 -17.94 -9.35 -0.23
CA GLN A 52 -18.36 -10.37 -1.18
C GLN A 52 -17.81 -10.09 -2.58
N SER A 53 -17.74 -8.82 -2.96
CA SER A 53 -17.21 -8.39 -4.25
C SER A 53 -16.80 -6.93 -4.23
N THR A 54 -15.84 -6.60 -5.09
CA THR A 54 -15.38 -5.23 -5.37
C THR A 54 -15.32 -5.05 -6.88
N GLY A 55 -15.76 -3.92 -7.41
CA GLY A 55 -15.72 -3.62 -8.83
C GLY A 55 -15.42 -2.15 -9.11
N ILE A 56 -14.60 -1.89 -10.12
CA ILE A 56 -14.39 -0.56 -10.70
C ILE A 56 -15.03 -0.59 -12.09
N GLY A 57 -15.99 0.31 -12.34
CA GLY A 57 -16.66 0.41 -13.62
C GLY A 57 -15.69 0.78 -14.74
N ILE A 58 -15.80 0.07 -15.87
CA ILE A 58 -14.94 0.29 -17.05
C ILE A 58 -15.46 1.47 -17.87
N THR A 59 -16.79 1.59 -18.00
CA THR A 59 -17.47 2.63 -18.79
C THR A 59 -17.93 3.79 -17.93
N ASP A 60 -18.41 3.49 -16.73
CA ASP A 60 -18.92 4.45 -15.77
C ASP A 60 -17.96 4.49 -14.58
N PRO A 61 -17.60 5.68 -14.06
CA PRO A 61 -16.67 5.78 -12.95
C PRO A 61 -17.40 5.46 -11.64
N VAL A 62 -17.78 4.20 -11.46
CA VAL A 62 -18.46 3.71 -10.26
C VAL A 62 -17.58 2.67 -9.58
N ILE A 63 -17.31 2.87 -8.30
CA ILE A 63 -16.75 1.87 -7.42
C ILE A 63 -17.93 1.19 -6.71
N SER A 64 -18.03 -0.13 -6.87
CA SER A 64 -19.09 -0.95 -6.29
C SER A 64 -18.50 -1.95 -5.30
N ILE A 65 -19.04 -1.95 -4.07
CA ILE A 65 -18.62 -2.88 -3.01
C ILE A 65 -19.86 -3.56 -2.43
N ASP A 66 -19.89 -4.89 -2.50
CA ASP A 66 -20.89 -5.72 -1.84
C ASP A 66 -20.29 -6.29 -0.55
N VAL A 67 -20.84 -5.95 0.60
CA VAL A 67 -20.41 -6.44 1.92
C VAL A 67 -21.32 -7.57 2.41
N TYR A 68 -20.78 -8.48 3.24
CA TYR A 68 -21.60 -9.53 3.84
C TYR A 68 -22.59 -8.98 4.88
N ASP A 69 -22.13 -8.09 5.77
CA ASP A 69 -22.97 -7.43 6.79
C ASP A 69 -23.15 -5.95 6.44
N LYS A 70 -24.41 -5.49 6.33
CA LYS A 70 -24.73 -4.06 6.13
C LYS A 70 -24.21 -3.15 7.25
N ASN A 71 -23.94 -3.69 8.43
CA ASN A 71 -23.37 -2.93 9.55
C ASN A 71 -21.92 -2.49 9.27
N ASP A 72 -21.22 -3.14 8.33
CA ASP A 72 -19.84 -2.80 7.95
C ASP A 72 -19.80 -1.61 6.97
N ILE A 73 -20.92 -1.26 6.33
CA ILE A 73 -21.00 -0.19 5.33
C ILE A 73 -20.37 1.13 5.81
N PRO A 74 -20.68 1.65 7.02
CA PRO A 74 -20.09 2.90 7.49
C PRO A 74 -18.57 2.81 7.70
N GLU A 75 -18.05 1.64 8.08
CA GLU A 75 -16.61 1.44 8.27
C GLU A 75 -15.87 1.35 6.94
N VAL A 76 -16.43 0.63 5.97
CA VAL A 76 -15.92 0.55 4.59
C VAL A 76 -15.95 1.93 3.94
N GLU A 77 -17.05 2.68 4.07
CA GLU A 77 -17.17 4.04 3.54
C GLU A 77 -16.08 4.96 4.12
N LYS A 78 -15.90 4.92 5.44
CA LYS A 78 -14.86 5.69 6.12
C LYS A 78 -13.47 5.30 5.65
N TYR A 79 -13.22 4.01 5.46
CA TYR A 79 -11.93 3.52 4.96
C TYR A 79 -11.64 4.09 3.57
N LEU A 80 -12.59 4.03 2.66
CA LEU A 80 -12.42 4.54 1.29
C LEU A 80 -12.15 6.04 1.26
N LYS A 81 -12.93 6.84 1.99
CA LYS A 81 -12.70 8.29 2.12
C LYS A 81 -11.32 8.65 2.69
N SER A 82 -10.72 7.75 3.47
CA SER A 82 -9.43 7.98 4.10
C SER A 82 -8.24 7.52 3.25
N ASN A 83 -8.45 6.61 2.30
CA ASN A 83 -7.37 5.95 1.55
C ASN A 83 -7.41 6.23 0.05
N LEU A 84 -8.57 6.58 -0.52
CA LEU A 84 -8.64 7.08 -1.89
C LEU A 84 -8.08 8.49 -1.96
N SER A 85 -7.44 8.80 -3.09
CA SER A 85 -6.99 10.15 -3.38
C SER A 85 -8.19 11.08 -3.53
N LYS A 86 -7.96 12.38 -3.34
CA LYS A 86 -9.01 13.39 -3.53
C LYS A 86 -9.57 13.36 -4.96
N ASP A 87 -8.70 13.21 -5.95
CA ASP A 87 -9.09 13.15 -7.35
C ASP A 87 -9.96 11.92 -7.63
N ASP A 88 -9.65 10.77 -7.03
CA ASP A 88 -10.47 9.56 -7.17
C ASP A 88 -11.82 9.69 -6.47
N LEU A 89 -11.88 10.35 -5.30
CA LEU A 89 -13.14 10.63 -4.61
C LEU A 89 -14.04 11.61 -5.37
N GLU A 90 -13.47 12.47 -6.20
CA GLU A 90 -14.22 13.37 -7.09
C GLU A 90 -14.58 12.71 -8.43
N HIS A 91 -13.77 11.76 -8.89
CA HIS A 91 -13.97 11.06 -10.15
C HIS A 91 -14.99 9.92 -10.05
N TYR A 92 -14.91 9.12 -8.98
CA TYR A 92 -15.72 7.93 -8.80
C TYR A 92 -16.96 8.18 -7.93
N GLU A 93 -18.12 7.73 -8.40
CA GLU A 93 -19.26 7.46 -7.53
C GLU A 93 -18.98 6.17 -6.72
N ILE A 94 -19.29 6.18 -5.42
CA ILE A 94 -19.02 5.04 -4.53
C ILE A 94 -20.35 4.46 -4.06
N GLU A 95 -20.61 3.22 -4.48
CA GLU A 95 -21.77 2.44 -4.07
C GLU A 95 -21.34 1.31 -3.15
N ILE A 96 -21.83 1.33 -1.91
CA ILE A 96 -21.58 0.28 -0.92
C ILE A 96 -22.93 -0.28 -0.51
N PHE A 97 -23.13 -1.57 -0.70
CA PHE A 97 -24.40 -2.22 -0.41
C PHE A 97 -24.17 -3.61 0.17
N SER A 98 -25.21 -4.20 0.73
CA SER A 98 -25.21 -5.62 1.08
C SER A 98 -26.40 -6.28 0.41
N ARG A 99 -26.13 -7.16 -0.55
CA ARG A 99 -27.18 -7.74 -1.39
C ARG A 99 -28.06 -8.76 -0.64
N TRP A 100 -27.57 -9.31 0.47
CA TRP A 100 -28.18 -10.45 1.16
C TRP A 100 -28.39 -10.24 2.67
N SER A 101 -28.25 -9.01 3.19
CA SER A 101 -28.28 -8.65 4.62
C SER A 101 -29.56 -7.92 5.09
#